data_AF-A0A2M7M4G7-F1
#
_entry.id   AF-A0A2M7M4G7-F1
#
_cell.length_a   1.000
_cell.length_b   1.000
_cell.length_c   1.000
_cell.angle_alpha   90.00
_cell.angle_beta   90.00
_cell.angle_gamma   90.00
#
_symmetry.space_group_name_H-M   'P 1'
#
loop_
_entity.id
_entity.type
_entity.pdbx_description
1 polymer ?
#
loop_
_entity_poly.entity_id
_entity_poly.type
_entity_poly.pdbx_seq_one_letter_code
_entity_poly.pdbx_strand_id
1 'polypeptide(L)'
;MPVIEEAVLIKEDECLEEYCPKKENCKIVQQLLREIEYLKTENENLRRVFAIARVEFTKKNRRIERLETELARVWGIVAEQDEKNESLEKRLQEAEAKNNLLNKIAFGRKSEKEESEEPHRPGGKKRGAVNGHTGHGRKIPENLPERVQIIDIPEEEKFCPCCGKPYEEIGLEEVSSEVSVEKIYYLKKIKRKPYKKTCNCPNPIVTTPVPSKLIPKGKFSTEFWVDVLINKFKNHLPIERQISEMKEYGLDISAGTIFGGFKKIYLLYLKPLYSAMGRSLKEANHWHADESGWHLFVRIDDKGNYNWFIWVYASENIVLFVLHPTRSAKVPLKTLFEIEPEEIEILQKAIANGQEKKIMSVDKFSSYKMLERLGLVKLAFCWAHQRREFLKEQALNILNLPLG
;
A
#
# COMPACT_ATOMS: atom_id res chain seq x y z
N MET A 1 -6.45 13.47 42.86
CA MET A 1 -6.13 12.10 43.30
C MET A 1 -5.85 12.17 44.79
N PRO A 2 -6.47 11.28 45.59
CA PRO A 2 -6.57 11.45 47.03
C PRO A 2 -5.24 11.19 47.74
N VAL A 3 -5.06 11.93 48.82
CA VAL A 3 -4.04 11.70 49.85
C VAL A 3 -4.32 10.32 50.46
N ILE A 4 -3.38 9.40 50.32
CA ILE A 4 -3.43 8.11 51.03
C ILE A 4 -2.69 8.31 52.34
N GLU A 5 -3.46 8.31 53.42
CA GLU A 5 -3.03 8.05 54.78
C GLU A 5 -2.46 6.62 54.87
N GLU A 6 -1.35 6.45 55.58
CA GLU A 6 -1.16 5.24 56.37
C GLU A 6 -0.46 5.62 57.67
N ALA A 7 -1.27 5.71 58.72
CA ALA A 7 -0.83 5.85 60.10
C ALA A 7 -0.16 4.54 60.53
N VAL A 8 1.14 4.60 60.79
CA VAL A 8 1.86 3.51 61.44
C VAL A 8 1.49 3.53 62.93
N LEU A 9 0.53 2.67 63.29
CA LEU A 9 0.28 2.25 64.66
C LEU A 9 1.50 1.48 65.16
N ILE A 10 2.37 2.16 65.89
CA ILE A 10 3.42 1.51 66.69
C ILE A 10 2.72 0.98 67.95
N LYS A 11 2.58 -0.34 68.04
CA LYS A 11 2.28 -1.01 69.31
C LYS A 11 3.47 -0.78 70.23
N GLU A 12 3.26 0.01 71.28
CA GLU A 12 4.03 -0.06 72.51
C GLU A 12 3.79 -1.46 73.10
N ASP A 13 4.83 -2.30 73.13
CA ASP A 13 5.04 -3.28 74.20
C ASP A 13 6.48 -3.82 74.13
N GLU A 14 7.15 -3.66 75.27
CA GLU A 14 8.31 -4.43 75.77
C GLU A 14 9.66 -4.33 75.02
N CYS A 15 10.46 -3.32 75.42
CA CYS A 15 11.82 -3.48 75.96
C CYS A 15 12.50 -2.10 76.13
N LEU A 16 12.17 -1.41 77.22
CA LEU A 16 12.96 -0.31 77.77
C LEU A 16 13.96 -0.89 78.78
N GLU A 17 15.06 -1.47 78.31
CA GLU A 17 16.29 -1.65 79.11
C GLU A 17 17.40 -2.21 78.21
N GLU A 18 18.10 -1.30 77.52
CA GLU A 18 19.55 -1.34 77.27
C GLU A 18 19.89 -0.24 76.27
N TYR A 19 20.47 0.85 76.77
CA TYR A 19 21.09 1.89 75.97
C TYR A 19 22.23 1.26 75.17
N CYS A 20 22.01 0.93 73.88
CA CYS A 20 23.04 0.35 73.02
C CYS A 20 24.22 1.33 72.90
N PRO A 21 25.43 1.03 73.44
CA PRO A 21 26.51 2.02 73.58
C PRO A 21 27.22 2.37 72.27
N LYS A 22 26.79 1.79 71.14
CA LYS A 22 27.39 2.02 69.83
C LYS A 22 26.30 2.25 68.79
N LYS A 23 25.82 3.50 68.71
CA LYS A 23 24.87 3.99 67.68
C LYS A 23 25.24 3.55 66.25
N GLU A 24 26.54 3.37 65.98
CA GLU A 24 27.07 2.98 64.67
C GLU A 24 26.84 1.51 64.28
N ASN A 25 26.57 0.61 65.25
CA ASN A 25 26.42 -0.84 65.02
C ASN A 25 24.99 -1.38 65.20
N CYS A 26 23.99 -0.50 65.39
CA CYS A 26 22.60 -0.92 65.45
C CYS A 26 22.11 -1.34 64.07
N LYS A 27 21.70 -2.61 63.90
CA LYS A 27 21.27 -3.19 62.61
C LYS A 27 20.14 -2.39 61.95
N ILE A 28 19.19 -1.89 62.74
CA ILE A 28 18.06 -1.08 62.26
C ILE A 28 18.57 0.27 61.73
N VAL A 29 19.48 0.92 62.46
CA VAL A 29 20.09 2.20 62.04
C VAL A 29 20.92 2.02 60.77
N GLN A 30 21.71 0.95 60.65
CA GLN A 30 22.47 0.64 59.44
C GLN A 30 21.59 0.29 58.24
N GLN A 31 20.43 -0.34 58.47
CA GLN A 31 19.45 -0.60 57.41
C GLN A 31 18.80 0.70 56.92
N LEU A 32 18.33 1.55 57.85
CA LEU A 32 17.75 2.84 57.50
C LEU A 32 18.74 3.77 56.79
N LEU A 33 20.01 3.78 57.20
CA LEU A 33 21.05 4.58 56.53
C LEU A 33 21.29 4.11 55.09
N ARG A 34 21.31 2.79 54.84
CA ARG A 34 21.41 2.23 53.47
C ARG A 34 20.20 2.57 52.62
N GLU A 35 19.00 2.51 53.20
CA GLU A 35 17.75 2.89 52.52
C GLU A 35 17.76 4.38 52.12
N ILE A 36 18.19 5.26 53.03
CA ILE A 36 18.32 6.70 52.78
C ILE A 36 19.35 6.97 51.68
N GLU A 37 20.47 6.25 51.69
CA GLU A 37 21.52 6.41 50.69
C GLU A 37 21.03 5.95 49.31
N TYR A 38 20.34 4.80 49.25
CA TYR A 38 19.68 4.32 48.03
C TYR A 38 18.65 5.32 47.49
N LEU A 39 17.75 5.83 48.34
CA LEU A 39 16.73 6.81 47.96
C LEU A 39 17.34 8.14 47.51
N LYS A 40 18.49 8.54 48.05
CA LYS A 40 19.24 9.71 47.59
C LYS A 40 19.80 9.47 46.18
N THR A 41 20.42 8.33 45.94
CA THR A 41 20.93 7.96 44.62
C THR A 41 19.80 7.89 43.58
N GLU A 42 18.66 7.31 43.95
CA GLU A 42 17.51 7.21 43.04
C GLU A 42 16.88 8.57 42.74
N ASN A 43 16.79 9.46 43.74
CA ASN A 43 16.36 10.85 43.51
C ASN A 43 17.31 11.61 42.58
N GLU A 44 18.62 11.39 42.68
CA GLU A 44 19.59 11.98 41.76
C GLU A 44 19.43 11.43 40.33
N ASN A 45 19.20 10.12 40.18
CA ASN A 45 18.94 9.50 38.89
C ASN A 45 17.65 10.06 38.25
N LEU A 46 16.56 10.15 39.02
CA LEU A 46 15.30 10.72 38.55
C LEU A 46 15.48 12.18 38.13
N ARG A 47 16.20 13.00 38.91
CA ARG A 47 16.52 14.39 38.53
C ARG A 47 17.30 14.48 37.21
N ARG A 48 18.23 13.56 36.96
CA ARG A 48 18.96 13.49 35.68
C ARG A 48 18.03 13.11 34.52
N VAL A 49 17.18 12.11 34.70
CA VAL A 49 16.19 11.70 33.68
C VAL A 49 15.22 12.83 33.35
N PHE A 50 14.71 13.53 34.36
CA PHE A 50 13.82 14.69 34.16
C PHE A 50 14.53 15.85 33.44
N ALA A 51 15.80 16.11 33.73
CA ALA A 51 16.56 17.14 33.04
C ALA A 51 16.72 16.81 31.55
N ILE A 52 17.02 15.55 31.20
CA ILE A 52 17.11 15.08 29.81
C ILE A 52 15.75 15.19 29.12
N ALA A 53 14.69 14.70 29.75
CA ALA A 53 13.33 14.77 29.22
C ALA A 53 12.87 16.22 28.96
N ARG A 54 13.25 17.17 29.82
CA ARG A 54 12.92 18.60 29.64
C ARG A 54 13.65 19.19 28.43
N VAL A 55 14.92 18.83 28.23
CA VAL A 55 15.68 19.26 27.05
C VAL A 55 15.08 18.65 25.77
N GLU A 56 14.67 17.38 25.78
CA GLU A 56 13.99 16.78 24.64
C GLU A 56 12.62 17.41 24.34
N PHE A 57 11.83 17.68 25.37
CA PHE A 57 10.53 18.33 25.22
C PHE A 57 10.65 19.72 24.59
N THR A 58 11.63 20.52 25.03
CA THR A 58 11.88 21.84 24.44
C THR A 58 12.37 21.75 22.99
N LYS A 59 13.20 20.75 22.64
CA LYS A 59 13.59 20.48 21.25
C LYS A 59 12.40 20.09 20.37
N LYS A 60 11.52 19.22 20.86
CA LYS A 60 10.30 18.80 20.15
C LYS A 60 9.36 19.98 19.93
N ASN A 61 9.17 20.85 20.93
CA ASN A 61 8.34 22.05 20.77
C ASN A 61 8.91 23.02 19.73
N ARG A 62 10.23 23.25 19.70
CA ARG A 62 10.87 24.05 18.64
C ARG A 62 10.74 23.42 17.25
N ARG A 63 10.65 22.09 17.16
CA ARG A 63 10.38 21.39 15.89
C ARG A 63 8.94 21.60 15.45
N ILE A 64 7.98 21.50 16.37
CA ILE A 64 6.57 21.78 16.11
C ILE A 64 6.40 23.19 15.57
N GLU A 65 6.96 24.20 16.24
CA GLU A 65 6.86 25.60 15.81
C GLU A 65 7.43 25.85 14.40
N ARG A 66 8.56 25.21 14.07
CA ARG A 66 9.13 25.27 12.71
C ARG A 66 8.21 24.62 11.68
N LEU A 67 7.66 23.45 11.99
CA LEU A 67 6.74 22.74 11.09
C LEU A 67 5.43 23.51 10.90
N GLU A 68 4.91 24.16 11.94
CA GLU A 68 3.73 25.03 11.85
C GLU A 68 3.98 26.23 10.94
N THR A 69 5.16 26.86 11.06
CA THR A 69 5.58 27.97 10.18
C THR A 69 5.69 27.50 8.73
N GLU A 70 6.29 26.33 8.50
CA GLU A 70 6.46 25.77 7.16
C GLU A 70 5.12 25.35 6.53
N LEU A 71 4.21 24.78 7.34
CA LEU A 71 2.84 24.51 6.92
C LEU A 71 2.13 25.80 6.52
N ALA A 72 2.21 26.86 7.33
CA ALA A 72 1.60 28.15 7.00
C ALA A 72 2.15 28.71 5.67
N ARG A 73 3.47 28.59 5.44
CA ARG A 73 4.10 28.98 4.17
C ARG A 73 3.56 28.18 2.99
N VAL A 74 3.49 26.85 3.10
CA VAL A 74 2.98 25.98 2.04
C VAL A 74 1.52 26.25 1.76
N TRP A 75 0.69 26.45 2.79
CA TRP A 75 -0.70 26.85 2.63
C TRP A 75 -0.86 28.17 1.88
N GLY A 76 0.02 29.15 2.13
CA GLY A 76 0.04 30.40 1.35
C GLY A 76 0.34 30.17 -0.13
N ILE A 77 1.32 29.33 -0.45
CA ILE A 77 1.67 28.97 -1.84
C ILE A 77 0.52 28.24 -2.52
N VAL A 78 -0.13 27.30 -1.83
CA VAL A 78 -1.29 26.57 -2.36
C VAL A 78 -2.43 27.54 -2.68
N ALA A 79 -2.73 28.47 -1.78
CA ALA A 79 -3.77 29.49 -2.01
C ALA A 79 -3.45 30.37 -3.24
N GLU A 80 -2.20 30.82 -3.39
CA GLU A 80 -1.76 31.59 -4.57
C GLU A 80 -1.86 30.77 -5.86
N GLN A 81 -1.52 29.48 -5.80
CA GLN A 81 -1.60 28.58 -6.94
C GLN A 81 -3.05 28.26 -7.33
N ASP A 82 -3.95 28.12 -6.36
CA ASP A 82 -5.38 27.91 -6.60
C ASP A 82 -6.00 29.12 -7.31
N GLU A 83 -5.64 30.35 -6.92
CA GLU A 83 -6.09 31.57 -7.60
C GLU A 83 -5.57 31.65 -9.04
N LYS A 84 -4.29 31.30 -9.26
CA LYS A 84 -3.72 31.20 -10.61
C LYS A 84 -4.40 30.13 -11.46
N ASN A 85 -4.70 28.97 -10.88
CA ASN A 85 -5.39 27.89 -11.58
C ASN A 85 -6.80 28.31 -11.99
N GLU A 86 -7.55 28.98 -11.11
CA GLU A 86 -8.88 29.50 -11.45
C GLU A 86 -8.83 30.52 -12.60
N SER A 87 -7.82 31.40 -12.60
CA SER A 87 -7.59 32.35 -13.70
C SER A 87 -7.26 31.66 -15.03
N LEU A 88 -6.40 30.63 -14.99
CA LEU A 88 -6.05 29.84 -16.16
C LEU A 88 -7.23 29.02 -16.69
N GLU A 89 -8.06 28.45 -15.82
CA GLU A 89 -9.27 27.72 -16.19
C GLU A 89 -10.27 28.62 -16.92
N LYS A 90 -10.47 29.86 -16.43
CA LYS A 90 -11.31 30.86 -17.13
C LYS A 90 -10.78 31.16 -18.53
N ARG A 91 -9.47 31.41 -18.66
CA ARG A 91 -8.83 31.66 -19.95
C ARG A 91 -8.92 30.47 -20.90
N LEU A 92 -8.84 29.25 -20.36
CA LEU A 92 -8.99 28.02 -21.14
C LEU A 92 -10.42 27.89 -21.66
N GLN A 93 -11.43 28.12 -20.82
CA GLN A 93 -12.84 28.10 -21.24
C GLN A 93 -13.14 29.13 -22.34
N GLU A 94 -12.59 30.34 -22.23
CA GLU A 94 -12.72 31.38 -23.26
C GLU A 94 -12.05 30.95 -24.57
N ALA A 95 -10.85 30.39 -24.50
CA ALA A 95 -10.12 29.90 -25.67
C ALA A 95 -10.84 28.71 -26.34
N GLU A 96 -11.36 27.77 -25.56
CA GLU A 96 -12.16 26.63 -26.05
C GLU A 96 -13.47 27.08 -26.67
N ALA A 97 -14.18 28.04 -26.06
CA ALA A 97 -15.40 28.62 -26.63
C ALA A 97 -15.12 29.28 -27.99
N LYS A 98 -14.00 30.03 -28.09
CA LYS A 98 -13.56 30.64 -29.34
C LYS A 98 -13.17 29.60 -30.39
N ASN A 99 -12.47 28.55 -30.00
CA ASN A 99 -12.06 27.46 -30.90
C ASN A 99 -13.28 26.66 -31.40
N ASN A 100 -14.24 26.38 -30.52
CA ASN A 100 -15.51 25.75 -30.90
C ASN A 100 -16.34 26.62 -31.84
N LEU A 101 -16.37 27.94 -31.64
CA LEU A 101 -17.02 28.86 -32.55
C LEU A 101 -16.31 28.88 -33.92
N LEU A 102 -14.98 28.97 -33.93
CA LEU A 102 -14.17 28.94 -35.15
C LEU A 102 -14.30 27.61 -35.89
N ASN A 103 -14.30 26.46 -35.19
CA ASN A 103 -14.51 25.15 -35.81
C ASN A 103 -15.92 25.00 -36.38
N LYS A 104 -16.96 25.54 -35.73
CA LYS A 104 -18.32 25.58 -36.28
C LYS A 104 -18.42 26.45 -37.54
N ILE A 105 -17.64 27.54 -37.61
CA ILE A 105 -17.57 28.43 -38.78
C ILE A 105 -16.73 27.81 -39.90
N ALA A 106 -15.62 27.14 -39.57
CA ALA A 106 -14.66 26.58 -40.53
C ALA A 106 -15.11 25.23 -41.12
N PHE A 107 -15.83 24.40 -40.35
CA PHE A 107 -16.22 23.03 -40.75
C PHE A 107 -17.75 22.84 -40.86
N GLY A 108 -18.45 23.88 -41.31
CA GLY A 108 -19.85 23.76 -41.75
C GLY A 108 -19.97 22.87 -43.00
N ARG A 109 -20.57 21.68 -42.83
CA ARG A 109 -20.99 20.71 -43.86
C ARG A 109 -19.93 20.36 -44.92
N LYS A 110 -19.17 19.28 -44.69
CA LYS A 110 -18.88 18.29 -45.74
C LYS A 110 -18.84 16.87 -45.17
N SER A 111 -19.80 16.09 -45.64
CA SER A 111 -19.71 14.64 -45.82
C SER A 111 -18.56 14.37 -46.79
N GLU A 112 -17.69 13.42 -46.47
CA GLU A 112 -17.24 12.38 -47.40
C GLU A 112 -16.41 11.32 -46.66
N LYS A 113 -16.70 10.06 -47.01
CA LYS A 113 -15.96 8.85 -46.65
C LYS A 113 -14.64 8.84 -47.40
N GLU A 114 -13.56 8.40 -46.78
CA GLU A 114 -12.43 7.83 -47.50
C GLU A 114 -11.92 6.56 -46.83
N GLU A 115 -11.47 5.67 -47.73
CA GLU A 115 -11.15 4.26 -47.56
C GLU A 115 -9.79 4.03 -46.91
N SER A 116 -9.70 2.89 -46.24
CA SER A 116 -8.49 2.30 -45.68
C SER A 116 -7.67 1.56 -46.74
N GLU A 117 -6.38 1.84 -46.84
CA GLU A 117 -5.40 0.94 -47.46
C GLU A 117 -4.31 0.55 -46.46
N GLU A 118 -4.22 -0.75 -46.16
CA GLU A 118 -3.10 -1.38 -45.46
C GLU A 118 -2.09 -1.93 -46.49
N PRO A 119 -0.76 -1.79 -46.25
CA PRO A 119 0.23 -2.58 -46.96
C PRO A 119 0.61 -3.85 -46.17
N HIS A 120 0.30 -5.00 -46.77
CA HIS A 120 0.87 -6.32 -46.48
C HIS A 120 2.38 -6.37 -46.75
N ARG A 121 3.15 -7.10 -45.92
CA ARG A 121 4.34 -7.93 -46.29
C ARG A 121 4.80 -8.83 -45.12
N PRO A 122 5.59 -9.90 -45.35
CA PRO A 122 5.26 -11.23 -44.84
C PRO A 122 6.27 -11.83 -43.84
N GLY A 123 5.75 -12.72 -42.98
CA GLY A 123 6.29 -14.09 -42.83
C GLY A 123 7.59 -14.30 -42.05
N GLY A 124 7.58 -14.07 -40.73
CA GLY A 124 8.57 -14.63 -39.80
C GLY A 124 8.13 -15.99 -39.25
N LYS A 125 8.91 -17.05 -39.53
CA LYS A 125 8.62 -18.46 -39.22
C LYS A 125 8.24 -18.72 -37.75
N LYS A 126 7.07 -19.31 -37.53
CA LYS A 126 6.66 -19.93 -36.26
C LYS A 126 7.47 -21.21 -36.02
N ARG A 127 8.04 -21.38 -34.82
CA ARG A 127 8.39 -22.70 -34.29
C ARG A 127 7.07 -23.43 -34.01
N GLY A 128 6.63 -24.23 -34.97
CA GLY A 128 5.48 -25.11 -34.88
C GLY A 128 5.90 -26.56 -35.09
N ALA A 129 5.12 -27.49 -34.54
CA ALA A 129 5.32 -28.93 -34.68
C ALA A 129 5.38 -29.35 -36.17
N VAL A 130 6.21 -30.36 -36.45
CA VAL A 130 6.47 -30.88 -37.80
C VAL A 130 5.19 -31.43 -38.45
N ASN A 131 5.02 -31.17 -39.75
CA ASN A 131 3.93 -31.73 -40.56
C ASN A 131 3.90 -33.26 -40.44
N GLY A 132 2.74 -33.83 -40.06
CA GLY A 132 2.53 -35.27 -39.98
C GLY A 132 2.30 -35.82 -38.56
N HIS A 133 2.36 -35.01 -37.50
CA HIS A 133 1.90 -35.49 -36.19
C HIS A 133 0.36 -35.56 -36.19
N THR A 134 -0.19 -36.72 -35.83
CA THR A 134 -1.59 -36.84 -35.42
C THR A 134 -1.72 -36.14 -34.07
N GLY A 135 -2.03 -34.86 -34.09
CA GLY A 135 -2.30 -34.13 -32.86
C GLY A 135 -3.46 -34.80 -32.14
N HIS A 136 -3.25 -35.20 -30.89
CA HIS A 136 -4.37 -35.46 -30.00
C HIS A 136 -5.13 -34.14 -29.89
N GLY A 137 -6.33 -34.07 -30.50
CA GLY A 137 -7.15 -32.87 -30.48
C GLY A 137 -7.22 -32.33 -29.05
N ARG A 138 -6.95 -31.04 -28.86
CA ARG A 138 -7.00 -30.44 -27.53
C ARG A 138 -8.44 -30.56 -27.04
N LYS A 139 -8.64 -31.29 -25.95
CA LYS A 139 -9.95 -31.41 -25.32
C LYS A 139 -10.42 -30.05 -24.84
N ILE A 140 -11.72 -29.78 -25.01
CA ILE A 140 -12.36 -28.60 -24.42
C ILE A 140 -12.32 -28.78 -22.90
N PRO A 141 -12.03 -27.72 -22.11
CA PRO A 141 -12.03 -27.83 -20.66
C PRO A 141 -13.41 -28.23 -20.11
N GLU A 142 -13.46 -29.29 -19.31
CA GLU A 142 -14.72 -29.89 -18.79
C GLU A 142 -15.18 -29.28 -17.44
N ASN A 143 -14.35 -28.47 -16.78
CA ASN A 143 -14.62 -27.96 -15.42
C ASN A 143 -15.28 -26.56 -15.39
N LEU A 144 -15.93 -26.14 -16.48
CA LEU A 144 -16.61 -24.84 -16.56
C LEU A 144 -18.11 -24.99 -16.27
N PRO A 145 -18.78 -23.98 -15.68
CA PRO A 145 -20.23 -23.99 -15.54
C PRO A 145 -20.92 -24.08 -16.90
N GLU A 146 -21.80 -25.06 -17.08
CA GLU A 146 -22.50 -25.28 -18.34
C GLU A 146 -23.66 -24.31 -18.54
N ARG A 147 -23.80 -23.82 -19.78
CA ARG A 147 -24.94 -23.06 -20.28
C ARG A 147 -25.48 -23.79 -21.49
N VAL A 148 -26.56 -24.54 -21.32
CA VAL A 148 -27.18 -25.31 -22.41
C VAL A 148 -28.05 -24.38 -23.25
N GLN A 149 -27.78 -24.32 -24.55
CA GLN A 149 -28.65 -23.70 -25.54
C GLN A 149 -29.23 -24.82 -26.40
N ILE A 150 -30.53 -25.06 -26.27
CA ILE A 150 -31.26 -26.00 -27.12
C ILE A 150 -31.69 -25.25 -28.39
N ILE A 151 -31.25 -25.76 -29.55
CA ILE A 151 -31.68 -25.26 -30.85
C ILE A 151 -32.67 -26.27 -31.41
N ASP A 152 -33.94 -25.89 -31.45
CA ASP A 152 -35.03 -26.70 -32.01
C ASP A 152 -35.43 -26.17 -33.39
N ILE A 153 -36.06 -27.01 -34.20
CA ILE A 153 -36.63 -26.61 -35.48
C ILE A 153 -37.85 -25.70 -35.25
N PRO A 154 -38.13 -24.73 -36.14
CA PRO A 154 -39.32 -23.88 -36.04
C PRO A 154 -40.61 -24.72 -35.95
N GLU A 155 -41.62 -24.21 -35.26
CA GLU A 155 -42.87 -24.94 -35.01
C GLU A 155 -43.58 -25.34 -36.32
N GLU A 156 -43.42 -24.53 -37.37
CA GLU A 156 -43.96 -24.77 -38.71
C GLU A 156 -43.29 -25.95 -39.42
N GLU A 157 -42.02 -26.22 -39.10
CA GLU A 157 -41.21 -27.30 -39.68
C GLU A 157 -41.35 -28.63 -38.92
N LYS A 158 -42.08 -28.63 -37.80
CA LYS A 158 -42.39 -29.85 -37.03
C LYS A 158 -43.45 -30.73 -37.69
N PHE A 159 -43.94 -30.35 -38.88
CA PHE A 159 -44.93 -31.11 -39.62
C PHE A 159 -44.36 -31.59 -40.96
N CYS A 160 -44.71 -32.83 -41.33
CA CYS A 160 -44.29 -33.39 -42.60
C CYS A 160 -44.89 -32.57 -43.76
N PRO A 161 -44.08 -32.02 -44.69
CA PRO A 161 -44.59 -31.19 -45.78
C PRO A 161 -45.43 -31.98 -46.80
N CYS A 162 -45.35 -33.32 -46.79
CA CYS A 162 -46.12 -34.17 -47.69
C CYS A 162 -47.49 -34.57 -47.15
N CYS A 163 -47.62 -34.80 -45.83
CA CYS A 163 -48.86 -35.34 -45.24
C CYS A 163 -49.42 -34.54 -44.06
N GLY A 164 -48.71 -33.49 -43.61
CA GLY A 164 -49.14 -32.58 -42.54
C GLY A 164 -49.13 -33.18 -41.13
N LYS A 165 -48.64 -34.40 -40.93
CA LYS A 165 -48.54 -35.02 -39.60
C LYS A 165 -47.35 -34.46 -38.82
N PRO A 166 -47.44 -34.31 -37.49
CA PRO A 166 -46.32 -33.88 -36.67
C PRO A 166 -45.20 -34.92 -36.66
N TYR A 167 -43.95 -34.45 -36.60
CA TYR A 167 -42.79 -35.27 -36.28
C TYR A 167 -42.75 -35.58 -34.78
N GLU A 168 -42.21 -36.75 -34.43
CA GLU A 168 -41.94 -37.14 -33.05
C GLU A 168 -40.47 -36.95 -32.73
N GLU A 169 -40.19 -36.50 -31.51
CA GLU A 169 -38.82 -36.32 -31.03
C GLU A 169 -38.16 -37.69 -30.78
N ILE A 170 -36.94 -37.87 -31.31
CA ILE A 170 -36.24 -39.16 -31.31
C ILE A 170 -35.43 -39.38 -30.01
N GLY A 171 -35.25 -38.32 -29.20
CA GLY A 171 -34.46 -38.38 -27.96
C GLY A 171 -32.96 -38.58 -28.18
N LEU A 172 -32.46 -38.27 -29.38
CA LEU A 172 -31.04 -38.23 -29.71
C LEU A 172 -30.62 -36.76 -29.86
N GLU A 173 -29.62 -36.35 -29.09
CA GLU A 173 -29.07 -34.98 -29.12
C GLU A 173 -27.69 -34.98 -29.78
N GLU A 174 -27.49 -34.09 -30.76
CA GLU A 174 -26.16 -33.77 -31.26
C GLU A 174 -25.56 -32.65 -30.39
N VAL A 175 -24.63 -33.02 -29.50
CA VAL A 175 -24.00 -32.08 -28.57
C VAL A 175 -22.71 -31.54 -29.16
N SER A 176 -22.64 -30.21 -29.33
CA SER A 176 -21.41 -29.46 -29.59
C SER A 176 -21.12 -28.56 -28.40
N SER A 177 -19.84 -28.41 -28.04
CA SER A 177 -19.42 -27.58 -26.92
C SER A 177 -18.48 -26.48 -27.38
N GLU A 178 -18.62 -25.30 -26.80
CA GLU A 178 -17.72 -24.16 -27.00
C GLU A 178 -17.45 -23.44 -25.68
N VAL A 179 -16.27 -22.79 -25.59
CA VAL A 179 -15.94 -21.96 -24.43
C VAL A 179 -16.41 -20.53 -24.72
N SER A 180 -17.43 -20.09 -23.97
CA SER A 180 -18.06 -18.78 -24.15
C SER A 180 -17.81 -17.87 -22.94
N VAL A 181 -17.90 -16.55 -23.16
CA VAL A 181 -17.69 -15.52 -22.13
C VAL A 181 -18.86 -14.56 -22.10
N GLU A 182 -19.33 -14.24 -20.89
CA GLU A 182 -20.35 -13.22 -20.66
C GLU A 182 -19.81 -12.20 -19.65
N LYS A 183 -19.80 -10.92 -20.03
CA LYS A 183 -19.34 -9.83 -19.16
C LYS A 183 -20.46 -8.81 -18.99
N ILE A 184 -20.94 -8.68 -17.75
CA ILE A 184 -22.09 -7.83 -17.41
C ILE A 184 -21.77 -6.97 -16.19
N TYR A 185 -22.03 -5.67 -16.30
CA TYR A 185 -22.14 -4.75 -15.16
C TYR A 185 -23.60 -4.47 -14.86
N TYR A 186 -24.02 -4.61 -13.60
CA TYR A 186 -25.43 -4.47 -13.21
C TYR A 186 -25.64 -3.65 -11.94
N LEU A 187 -26.84 -3.08 -11.79
CA LEU A 187 -27.22 -2.30 -10.62
C LEU A 187 -27.79 -3.19 -9.50
N LYS A 188 -26.99 -3.46 -8.47
CA LYS A 188 -27.42 -4.19 -7.26
C LYS A 188 -28.33 -3.32 -6.38
N LYS A 189 -29.65 -3.51 -6.46
CA LYS A 189 -30.65 -2.82 -5.62
C LYS A 189 -30.94 -3.60 -4.34
N ILE A 190 -30.51 -3.07 -3.19
CA ILE A 190 -30.80 -3.67 -1.88
C ILE A 190 -32.08 -3.05 -1.31
N LYS A 191 -33.19 -3.78 -1.35
CA LYS A 191 -34.48 -3.37 -0.76
C LYS A 191 -34.65 -4.00 0.62
N ARG A 192 -34.67 -3.18 1.67
CA ARG A 192 -34.90 -3.62 3.05
C ARG A 192 -36.38 -3.50 3.37
N LYS A 193 -36.98 -4.55 3.95
CA LYS A 193 -38.38 -4.56 4.36
C LYS A 193 -38.48 -4.13 5.84
N PRO A 194 -39.08 -2.97 6.15
CA PRO A 194 -39.41 -2.62 7.53
C PRO A 194 -40.66 -3.38 7.98
N TYR A 195 -40.71 -3.74 9.26
CA TYR A 195 -41.86 -4.38 9.90
C TYR A 195 -42.31 -3.55 11.09
N LYS A 196 -43.62 -3.37 11.24
CA LYS A 196 -44.22 -2.68 12.39
C LYS A 196 -44.52 -3.70 13.48
N LYS A 197 -44.18 -3.39 14.73
CA LYS A 197 -44.58 -4.17 15.90
C LYS A 197 -46.09 -4.06 16.08
N THR A 198 -46.71 -5.16 16.51
CA THR A 198 -48.14 -5.21 16.89
C THR A 198 -48.36 -4.94 18.39
N CYS A 199 -47.29 -4.77 19.16
CA CYS A 199 -47.33 -4.47 20.60
C CYS A 199 -47.00 -3.00 20.90
N ASN A 200 -47.27 -2.56 22.14
CA ASN A 200 -47.03 -1.19 22.62
C ASN A 200 -45.57 -0.96 23.10
N CYS A 201 -44.64 -1.84 22.78
CA CYS A 201 -43.24 -1.68 23.19
C CYS A 201 -42.53 -0.56 22.39
N PRO A 202 -41.50 0.08 22.96
CA PRO A 202 -40.68 1.08 22.26
C PRO A 202 -40.06 0.55 20.95
N ASN A 203 -39.65 1.47 20.06
CA ASN A 203 -39.16 1.17 18.71
C ASN A 203 -40.18 0.40 17.86
N PRO A 204 -41.23 1.08 17.36
CA PRO A 204 -42.37 0.43 16.72
C PRO A 204 -42.05 -0.16 15.33
N ILE A 205 -40.90 0.19 14.75
CA ILE A 205 -40.45 -0.31 13.45
C ILE A 205 -39.12 -1.05 13.63
N VAL A 206 -39.05 -2.27 13.12
CA VAL A 206 -37.82 -3.05 13.01
C VAL A 206 -37.44 -3.18 11.54
N THR A 207 -36.15 -3.06 11.22
CA THR A 207 -35.63 -3.24 9.87
C THR A 207 -34.23 -3.83 9.96
N THR A 208 -33.92 -4.85 9.17
CA THR A 208 -32.58 -5.43 9.07
C THR A 208 -31.54 -4.34 8.80
N PRO A 209 -30.38 -4.28 9.48
CA PRO A 209 -29.32 -3.32 9.19
C PRO A 209 -28.86 -3.34 7.72
N VAL A 210 -28.24 -2.24 7.27
CA VAL A 210 -27.64 -2.20 5.92
C VAL A 210 -26.44 -3.17 5.90
N PRO A 211 -26.31 -4.04 4.88
CA PRO A 211 -25.10 -4.85 4.72
C PRO A 211 -23.85 -3.96 4.69
N SER A 212 -22.78 -4.41 5.34
CA SER A 212 -21.51 -3.70 5.31
C SER A 212 -21.00 -3.58 3.86
N LYS A 213 -20.39 -2.43 3.57
CA LYS A 213 -19.72 -2.17 2.30
C LYS A 213 -18.25 -1.93 2.57
N LEU A 214 -17.39 -2.32 1.62
CA LEU A 214 -15.96 -1.98 1.65
C LEU A 214 -15.74 -0.47 1.82
N ILE A 215 -16.47 0.35 1.06
CA ILE A 215 -16.48 1.80 1.28
C ILE A 215 -17.85 2.17 1.87
N PRO A 216 -17.91 2.64 3.14
CA PRO A 216 -19.15 3.10 3.74
C PRO A 216 -19.85 4.15 2.87
N LYS A 217 -21.16 3.95 2.62
CA LYS A 217 -21.98 4.81 1.73
C LYS A 217 -21.45 4.92 0.28
N GLY A 218 -20.54 4.03 -0.14
CA GLY A 218 -20.01 3.98 -1.50
C GLY A 218 -21.05 3.51 -2.53
N LYS A 219 -20.90 3.99 -3.78
CA LYS A 219 -21.75 3.63 -4.92
C LYS A 219 -21.51 2.19 -5.38
N PHE A 220 -20.25 1.75 -5.37
CA PHE A 220 -19.83 0.45 -5.87
C PHE A 220 -19.81 -0.62 -4.77
N SER A 221 -20.04 -1.86 -5.17
CA SER A 221 -20.03 -3.02 -4.28
C SER A 221 -18.60 -3.52 -4.02
N THR A 222 -18.45 -4.46 -3.09
CA THR A 222 -17.15 -5.09 -2.80
C THR A 222 -16.64 -5.87 -4.01
N GLU A 223 -17.52 -6.57 -4.71
CA GLU A 223 -17.22 -7.37 -5.90
C GLU A 223 -16.62 -6.50 -7.02
N PHE A 224 -17.18 -5.30 -7.24
CA PHE A 224 -16.62 -4.32 -8.18
C PHE A 224 -15.19 -3.91 -7.82
N TRP A 225 -14.93 -3.58 -6.55
CA TRP A 225 -13.59 -3.19 -6.12
C TRP A 225 -12.59 -4.33 -6.20
N VAL A 226 -13.00 -5.56 -5.90
CA VAL A 226 -12.15 -6.75 -6.03
C VAL A 226 -11.71 -6.93 -7.48
N ASP A 227 -12.63 -6.84 -8.44
CA ASP A 227 -12.30 -6.94 -9.87
C ASP A 227 -11.30 -5.86 -10.30
N VAL A 228 -11.58 -4.59 -9.99
CA VAL A 228 -10.69 -3.46 -10.33
C VAL A 228 -9.28 -3.64 -9.73
N LEU A 229 -9.19 -4.06 -8.46
CA LEU A 229 -7.92 -4.23 -7.76
C LEU A 229 -7.13 -5.42 -8.31
N ILE A 230 -7.78 -6.55 -8.59
CA ILE A 230 -7.14 -7.72 -9.21
C ILE A 230 -6.60 -7.34 -10.59
N ASN A 231 -7.43 -6.70 -11.41
CA ASN A 231 -7.02 -6.31 -12.76
C ASN A 231 -5.86 -5.31 -12.71
N LYS A 232 -5.86 -4.36 -11.76
CA LYS A 232 -4.78 -3.39 -11.64
C LYS A 232 -3.47 -4.00 -11.14
N PHE A 233 -3.52 -4.77 -10.05
CA PHE A 233 -2.31 -5.15 -9.31
C PHE A 233 -1.82 -6.56 -9.62
N LYS A 234 -2.72 -7.51 -9.89
CA LYS A 234 -2.34 -8.89 -10.26
C LYS A 234 -2.15 -9.03 -11.76
N ASN A 235 -3.08 -8.49 -12.55
CA ASN A 235 -3.05 -8.64 -14.02
C ASN A 235 -2.33 -7.48 -14.73
N HIS A 236 -1.84 -6.48 -13.97
CA HIS A 236 -1.13 -5.31 -14.48
C HIS A 236 -1.89 -4.50 -15.55
N LEU A 237 -3.23 -4.54 -15.53
CA LEU A 237 -4.07 -3.80 -16.47
C LEU A 237 -4.19 -2.33 -16.04
N PRO A 238 -3.79 -1.35 -16.88
CA PRO A 238 -3.95 0.08 -16.59
C PRO A 238 -5.42 0.45 -16.30
N ILE A 239 -5.63 1.43 -15.41
CA ILE A 239 -6.98 1.82 -14.97
C ILE A 239 -7.78 2.39 -16.12
N GLU A 240 -7.13 3.15 -16.99
CA GLU A 240 -7.71 3.76 -18.17
C GLU A 240 -8.23 2.70 -19.15
N ARG A 241 -7.54 1.56 -19.27
CA ARG A 241 -8.01 0.43 -20.08
C ARG A 241 -9.21 -0.27 -19.45
N GLN A 242 -9.21 -0.43 -18.12
CA GLN A 242 -10.37 -0.97 -17.41
C GLN A 242 -11.60 -0.07 -17.57
N ILE A 243 -11.42 1.26 -17.49
CA ILE A 243 -12.50 2.22 -17.68
C ILE A 243 -13.02 2.19 -19.12
N SER A 244 -12.14 2.10 -20.13
CA SER A 244 -12.54 1.96 -21.52
C SER A 244 -13.39 0.71 -21.72
N GLU A 245 -12.94 -0.43 -21.20
CA GLU A 245 -13.69 -1.68 -21.27
C GLU A 245 -15.04 -1.56 -20.54
N MET A 246 -15.06 -1.01 -19.32
CA MET A 246 -16.32 -0.76 -18.59
C MET A 246 -17.32 0.03 -19.42
N LYS A 247 -16.85 1.06 -20.13
CA LYS A 247 -17.68 1.88 -21.01
C LYS A 247 -18.23 1.09 -22.20
N GLU A 248 -17.43 0.21 -22.81
CA GLU A 248 -17.88 -0.69 -23.89
C GLU A 248 -19.03 -1.61 -23.43
N TYR A 249 -19.02 -2.04 -22.17
CA TYR A 249 -20.09 -2.82 -21.54
C TYR A 249 -21.15 -1.95 -20.83
N GLY A 250 -21.25 -0.66 -21.19
CA GLY A 250 -22.33 0.24 -20.73
C GLY A 250 -22.16 0.85 -19.34
N LEU A 251 -21.01 0.67 -18.68
CA LEU A 251 -20.67 1.30 -17.41
C LEU A 251 -19.75 2.51 -17.63
N ASP A 252 -20.34 3.70 -17.74
CA ASP A 252 -19.58 4.95 -17.85
C ASP A 252 -19.16 5.48 -16.47
N ILE A 253 -17.84 5.50 -16.22
CA ILE A 253 -17.24 5.96 -14.97
C ILE A 253 -15.96 6.76 -15.22
N SER A 254 -15.75 7.81 -14.43
CA SER A 254 -14.54 8.63 -14.53
C SER A 254 -13.36 8.02 -13.77
N ALA A 255 -12.14 8.30 -14.24
CA ALA A 255 -10.90 7.92 -13.53
C ALA A 255 -10.86 8.46 -12.09
N GLY A 256 -11.31 9.70 -11.88
CA GLY A 256 -11.40 10.31 -10.55
C GLY A 256 -12.29 9.51 -9.58
N THR A 257 -13.31 8.83 -10.08
CA THR A 257 -14.17 7.95 -9.26
C THR A 257 -13.40 6.73 -8.75
N ILE A 258 -12.61 6.08 -9.63
CA ILE A 258 -11.78 4.92 -9.27
C ILE A 258 -10.66 5.34 -8.31
N PHE A 259 -9.90 6.38 -8.63
CA PHE A 259 -8.80 6.86 -7.78
C PHE A 259 -9.30 7.39 -6.43
N GLY A 260 -10.45 8.06 -6.40
CA GLY A 260 -11.11 8.45 -5.15
C GLY A 260 -11.50 7.24 -4.29
N GLY A 261 -11.91 6.14 -4.91
CA GLY A 261 -12.15 4.87 -4.23
C GLY A 261 -10.87 4.24 -3.68
N PHE A 262 -9.79 4.20 -4.48
CA PHE A 262 -8.48 3.71 -4.03
C PHE A 262 -7.97 4.48 -2.82
N LYS A 263 -8.08 5.81 -2.82
CA LYS A 263 -7.71 6.64 -1.66
C LYS A 263 -8.49 6.25 -0.41
N LYS A 264 -9.81 6.00 -0.52
CA LYS A 264 -10.63 5.55 0.61
C LYS A 264 -10.24 4.17 1.11
N ILE A 265 -10.04 3.21 0.21
CA ILE A 265 -9.60 1.85 0.56
C ILE A 265 -8.24 1.89 1.26
N TYR A 266 -7.31 2.68 0.72
CA TYR A 266 -6.00 2.90 1.33
C TYR A 266 -6.12 3.45 2.76
N LEU A 267 -6.87 4.53 2.95
CA LEU A 267 -7.00 5.16 4.27
C LEU A 267 -7.69 4.28 5.30
N LEU A 268 -8.73 3.54 4.90
CA LEU A 268 -9.53 2.72 5.81
C LEU A 268 -8.85 1.41 6.19
N TYR A 269 -8.14 0.77 5.26
CA TYR A 269 -7.68 -0.62 5.44
C TYR A 269 -6.17 -0.78 5.26
N LEU A 270 -5.60 -0.22 4.19
CA LEU A 270 -4.19 -0.49 3.86
C LEU A 270 -3.21 0.32 4.71
N LYS A 271 -3.52 1.58 5.06
CA LYS A 271 -2.66 2.43 5.88
C LYS A 271 -2.48 1.88 7.31
N PRO A 272 -3.53 1.44 8.02
CA PRO A 272 -3.36 0.78 9.31
C PRO A 272 -2.53 -0.51 9.21
N LEU A 273 -2.77 -1.33 8.18
CA LEU A 273 -2.01 -2.55 7.93
C LEU A 273 -0.53 -2.23 7.66
N TYR A 274 -0.24 -1.29 6.77
CA TYR A 274 1.12 -0.84 6.46
C TYR A 274 1.85 -0.33 7.70
N SER A 275 1.14 0.40 8.57
CA SER A 275 1.70 0.89 9.84
C SER A 275 2.00 -0.26 10.83
N ALA A 276 1.14 -1.29 10.87
CA ALA A 276 1.38 -2.50 11.66
C ALA A 276 2.56 -3.32 11.12
N MET A 277 2.65 -3.49 9.80
CA MET A 277 3.79 -4.13 9.13
C MET A 277 5.09 -3.38 9.44
N GLY A 278 5.10 -2.05 9.41
CA GLY A 278 6.26 -1.25 9.75
C GLY A 278 6.71 -1.43 11.21
N ARG A 279 5.79 -1.59 12.16
CA ARG A 279 6.13 -1.91 13.56
C ARG A 279 6.73 -3.31 13.69
N SER A 280 6.09 -4.32 13.12
CA SER A 280 6.59 -5.70 13.15
C SER A 280 7.94 -5.85 12.44
N LEU A 281 8.16 -5.13 11.34
CA LEU A 281 9.46 -5.10 10.66
C LEU A 281 10.56 -4.61 11.60
N LYS A 282 10.32 -3.56 12.40
CA LYS A 282 11.31 -2.98 13.32
C LYS A 282 11.71 -3.92 14.45
N GLU A 283 10.85 -4.86 14.83
CA GLU A 283 11.12 -5.86 15.87
C GLU A 283 12.10 -6.94 15.40
N ALA A 284 12.19 -7.19 14.09
CA ALA A 284 13.04 -8.24 13.54
C ALA A 284 14.54 -7.99 13.82
N ASN A 285 15.29 -9.07 14.07
CA ASN A 285 16.74 -9.04 14.32
C ASN A 285 17.57 -9.14 13.04
N HIS A 286 16.94 -9.51 11.93
CA HIS A 286 17.57 -9.65 10.62
C HIS A 286 16.68 -9.04 9.54
N TRP A 287 17.28 -8.17 8.73
CA TRP A 287 16.65 -7.57 7.57
C TRP A 287 17.42 -7.87 6.30
N HIS A 288 16.72 -7.99 5.19
CA HIS A 288 17.25 -7.81 3.85
C HIS A 288 16.83 -6.42 3.36
N ALA A 289 17.76 -5.66 2.78
CA ALA A 289 17.45 -4.37 2.19
C ALA A 289 18.02 -4.26 0.77
N ASP A 290 17.23 -3.64 -0.11
CA ASP A 290 17.61 -3.31 -1.48
C ASP A 290 16.90 -2.03 -1.91
N GLU A 291 17.43 -1.35 -2.92
CA GLU A 291 16.82 -0.15 -3.47
C GLU A 291 16.96 -0.08 -4.99
N SER A 292 15.88 0.29 -5.66
CA SER A 292 15.85 0.40 -7.11
C SER A 292 15.33 1.77 -7.54
N GLY A 293 15.96 2.34 -8.57
CA GLY A 293 15.48 3.57 -9.19
C GLY A 293 14.09 3.38 -9.79
N TRP A 294 13.21 4.34 -9.55
CA TRP A 294 11.82 4.31 -9.96
C TRP A 294 11.42 5.70 -10.47
N HIS A 295 11.13 5.82 -11.76
CA HIS A 295 10.76 7.09 -12.35
C HIS A 295 9.27 7.36 -12.10
N LEU A 296 8.96 8.53 -11.51
CA LEU A 296 7.60 9.00 -11.31
C LEU A 296 7.39 10.31 -12.06
N PHE A 297 6.16 10.59 -12.48
CA PHE A 297 5.79 11.89 -13.04
C PHE A 297 5.63 12.99 -11.97
N VAL A 298 6.28 12.84 -10.82
CA VAL A 298 6.30 13.81 -9.72
C VAL A 298 7.71 14.34 -9.57
N ARG A 299 7.88 15.65 -9.77
CA ARG A 299 9.17 16.33 -9.65
C ARG A 299 9.62 16.35 -8.18
N ILE A 300 10.89 16.02 -7.97
CA ILE A 300 11.58 16.14 -6.68
C ILE A 300 12.12 17.56 -6.50
N ASP A 301 12.54 18.18 -7.61
CA ASP A 301 13.07 19.54 -7.65
C ASP A 301 12.65 20.28 -8.93
N ASP A 302 12.86 21.59 -8.92
CA ASP A 302 12.56 22.47 -10.07
C ASP A 302 13.45 22.20 -11.29
N LYS A 303 14.50 21.37 -11.13
CA LYS A 303 15.43 20.98 -12.20
C LYS A 303 14.94 19.78 -13.01
N GLY A 304 13.74 19.27 -12.71
CA GLY A 304 13.14 18.18 -13.47
C GLY A 304 13.65 16.81 -13.06
N ASN A 305 14.09 16.62 -11.82
CA ASN A 305 14.41 15.30 -11.31
C ASN A 305 13.14 14.50 -11.00
N TYR A 306 12.95 13.40 -11.72
CA TYR A 306 11.83 12.46 -11.59
C TYR A 306 12.25 11.11 -11.00
N ASN A 307 13.52 10.97 -10.59
CA ASN A 307 14.09 9.71 -10.16
C ASN A 307 13.86 9.49 -8.67
N TRP A 308 12.82 8.73 -8.35
CA TRP A 308 12.54 8.25 -7.01
C TRP A 308 13.23 6.89 -6.79
N PHE A 309 13.21 6.41 -5.55
CA PHE A 309 13.73 5.10 -5.20
C PHE A 309 12.66 4.32 -4.47
N ILE A 310 12.43 3.09 -4.91
CA ILE A 310 11.68 2.12 -4.14
C ILE A 310 12.67 1.30 -3.31
N TRP A 311 12.60 1.48 -2.00
CA TRP A 311 13.34 0.70 -1.02
C TRP A 311 12.51 -0.51 -0.63
N VAL A 312 13.17 -1.65 -0.53
CA VAL A 312 12.56 -2.90 -0.06
C VAL A 312 13.26 -3.29 1.22
N TYR A 313 12.50 -3.49 2.28
CA TYR A 313 12.98 -4.06 3.54
C TYR A 313 12.21 -5.35 3.80
N ALA A 314 12.91 -6.47 3.87
CA ALA A 314 12.31 -7.76 4.16
C ALA A 314 12.86 -8.32 5.47
N SER A 315 11.98 -8.85 6.32
CA SER A 315 12.32 -9.77 7.41
C SER A 315 11.71 -11.13 7.10
N GLU A 316 11.79 -12.06 8.04
CA GLU A 316 11.15 -13.39 7.94
C GLU A 316 9.66 -13.30 7.58
N ASN A 317 8.93 -12.35 8.19
CA ASN A 317 7.47 -12.29 8.10
C ASN A 317 6.94 -11.10 7.29
N ILE A 318 7.77 -10.07 7.04
CA ILE A 318 7.31 -8.80 6.47
C ILE A 318 8.18 -8.42 5.28
N VAL A 319 7.54 -8.03 4.18
CA VAL A 319 8.19 -7.29 3.09
C VAL A 319 7.53 -5.91 3.00
N LEU A 320 8.31 -4.87 3.24
CA LEU A 320 7.86 -3.49 3.24
C LEU A 320 8.53 -2.71 2.10
N PHE A 321 7.71 -2.09 1.27
CA PHE A 321 8.17 -1.19 0.22
C PHE A 321 8.04 0.27 0.70
N VAL A 322 9.09 1.06 0.54
CA VAL A 322 9.13 2.49 0.88
C VAL A 322 9.56 3.28 -0.35
N LEU A 323 8.66 4.10 -0.86
CA LEU A 323 8.94 5.02 -1.96
C LEU A 323 9.51 6.33 -1.39
N HIS A 324 10.71 6.71 -1.79
CA HIS A 324 11.38 7.91 -1.28
C HIS A 324 12.17 8.63 -2.39
N PRO A 325 12.22 9.98 -2.41
CA PRO A 325 12.91 10.73 -3.48
C PRO A 325 14.45 10.67 -3.37
N THR A 326 15.00 10.06 -2.33
CA THR A 326 16.45 9.99 -2.11
C THR A 326 16.91 8.57 -1.82
N ARG A 327 18.15 8.30 -2.23
CA ARG A 327 18.90 7.08 -1.94
C ARG A 327 19.82 7.19 -0.71
N SER A 328 19.49 8.10 0.21
CA SER A 328 20.35 8.44 1.34
C SER A 328 20.14 7.51 2.54
N ALA A 329 21.15 7.37 3.39
CA ALA A 329 21.06 6.63 4.66
C ALA A 329 19.95 7.13 5.61
N LYS A 330 19.40 8.34 5.39
CA LYS A 330 18.25 8.87 6.15
C LYS A 330 17.00 7.99 6.02
N VAL A 331 16.83 7.32 4.87
CA VAL A 331 15.65 6.49 4.61
C VAL A 331 15.62 5.25 5.51
N PRO A 332 16.66 4.39 5.52
CA PRO A 332 16.68 3.24 6.43
C PRO A 332 16.76 3.65 7.91
N LEU A 333 17.42 4.76 8.26
CA LEU A 333 17.43 5.28 9.64
C LEU A 333 16.02 5.59 10.14
N LYS A 334 15.24 6.35 9.36
CA LYS A 334 13.86 6.68 9.71
C LYS A 334 12.95 5.46 9.69
N THR A 335 13.10 4.60 8.67
CA THR A 335 12.19 3.47 8.45
C THR A 335 12.37 2.37 9.49
N LEU A 336 13.61 2.02 9.82
CA LEU A 336 13.93 0.85 10.66
C LEU A 336 14.21 1.21 12.12
N PHE A 337 14.60 2.45 12.41
CA PHE A 337 14.99 2.87 13.75
C PHE A 337 14.21 4.09 14.26
N GLU A 338 13.34 4.68 13.44
CA GLU A 338 12.63 5.95 13.77
C GLU A 338 13.58 7.11 14.11
N ILE A 339 14.81 7.04 13.60
CA ILE A 339 15.84 8.05 13.81
C ILE A 339 15.69 9.13 12.75
N GLU A 340 15.54 10.37 13.20
CA GLU A 340 15.50 11.52 12.31
C GLU A 340 16.92 12.04 12.03
N PRO A 341 17.18 12.65 10.86
CA PRO A 341 18.54 13.05 10.47
C PRO A 341 19.23 13.99 11.47
N GLU A 342 18.47 14.83 12.16
CA GLU A 342 18.97 15.79 13.14
C GLU A 342 19.42 15.12 14.45
N GLU A 343 19.07 13.85 14.67
CA GLU A 343 19.40 13.08 15.88
C GLU A 343 20.72 12.29 15.73
N ILE A 344 21.27 12.21 14.52
CA ILE A 344 22.46 11.41 14.19
C ILE A 344 23.70 11.86 15.00
N GLU A 345 23.92 13.16 15.16
CA GLU A 345 25.06 13.70 15.94
C GLU A 345 24.96 13.38 17.44
N ILE A 346 23.74 13.25 17.96
CA ILE A 346 23.47 12.91 19.37
C ILE A 346 23.66 11.39 19.57
N LEU A 347 23.23 10.60 18.59
CA LEU A 347 23.30 9.14 18.60
C LEU A 347 24.73 8.58 18.56
N GLN A 348 25.66 9.26 17.88
CA GLN A 348 27.08 8.88 17.92
C GLN A 348 27.65 8.80 19.33
N LYS A 349 27.07 9.54 20.30
CA LYS A 349 27.47 9.51 21.72
C LYS A 349 26.68 8.50 22.57
N ALA A 350 25.47 8.11 22.15
CA ALA A 350 24.55 7.28 22.93
C ALA A 350 24.65 5.77 22.62
N ILE A 351 25.04 5.40 21.39
CA ILE A 351 25.07 3.98 20.94
C ILE A 351 26.21 3.16 21.62
N ALA A 352 27.00 3.79 22.49
CA ALA A 352 27.96 3.09 23.37
C ALA A 352 27.30 2.24 24.49
N ASN A 353 25.98 2.34 24.71
CA ASN A 353 25.29 1.73 25.86
C ASN A 353 24.60 0.38 25.58
N GLY A 354 25.30 -0.55 24.91
CA GLY A 354 24.96 -1.99 25.01
C GLY A 354 23.72 -2.48 24.24
N GLN A 355 23.28 -1.79 23.19
CA GLN A 355 22.21 -2.29 22.32
C GLN A 355 22.76 -3.38 21.37
N GLU A 356 22.11 -4.55 21.32
CA GLU A 356 22.51 -5.62 20.41
C GLU A 356 22.38 -5.18 18.94
N LYS A 357 23.44 -5.43 18.16
CA LYS A 357 23.47 -5.09 16.73
C LYS A 357 22.57 -6.04 15.94
N LYS A 358 21.67 -5.48 15.15
CA LYS A 358 20.84 -6.26 14.21
C LYS A 358 21.64 -6.64 12.96
N ILE A 359 21.25 -7.71 12.26
CA ILE A 359 21.90 -8.12 11.02
C ILE A 359 21.17 -7.49 9.84
N MET A 360 21.92 -6.95 8.88
CA MET A 360 21.34 -6.44 7.63
C MET A 360 22.03 -7.04 6.41
N SER A 361 21.29 -7.84 5.65
CA SER A 361 21.68 -8.41 4.37
C SER A 361 21.45 -7.42 3.24
N VAL A 362 22.53 -6.93 2.66
CA VAL A 362 22.50 -5.82 1.70
C VAL A 362 23.42 -6.06 0.52
N ASP A 363 23.28 -5.23 -0.51
CA ASP A 363 24.34 -5.03 -1.49
C ASP A 363 25.51 -4.22 -0.88
N LYS A 364 26.49 -3.81 -1.69
CA LYS A 364 27.64 -3.02 -1.21
C LYS A 364 27.38 -1.52 -1.12
N PHE A 365 26.13 -1.07 -1.22
CA PHE A 365 25.84 0.35 -1.30
C PHE A 365 26.26 1.13 -0.05
N SER A 366 26.80 2.33 -0.27
CA SER A 366 27.42 3.15 0.77
C SER A 366 26.46 3.61 1.86
N SER A 367 25.16 3.68 1.58
CA SER A 367 24.18 4.14 2.58
C SER A 367 24.03 3.16 3.74
N TYR A 368 24.15 1.86 3.50
CA TYR A 368 24.12 0.83 4.54
C TYR A 368 25.38 0.86 5.42
N LYS A 369 26.55 1.21 4.85
CA LYS A 369 27.81 1.38 5.60
C LYS A 369 27.70 2.45 6.69
N MET A 370 26.84 3.45 6.51
CA MET A 370 26.60 4.46 7.55
C MET A 370 25.92 3.86 8.78
N LEU A 371 24.95 2.95 8.60
CA LEU A 371 24.25 2.30 9.71
C LEU A 371 25.20 1.42 10.54
N GLU A 372 26.14 0.76 9.87
CA GLU A 372 27.19 -0.02 10.55
C GLU A 372 28.16 0.87 11.34
N ARG A 373 28.58 2.01 10.77
CA ARG A 373 29.41 3.00 11.49
C ARG A 373 28.72 3.58 12.71
N LEU A 374 27.40 3.74 12.65
CA LEU A 374 26.59 4.15 13.79
C LEU A 374 26.42 3.03 14.81
N GLY A 375 26.87 1.80 14.55
CA GLY A 375 26.76 0.68 15.47
C GLY A 375 25.36 0.07 15.54
N LEU A 376 24.44 0.44 14.65
CA LEU A 376 23.05 -0.03 14.65
C LEU A 376 22.90 -1.44 14.06
N VAL A 377 23.74 -1.76 13.08
CA VAL A 377 23.68 -3.03 12.36
C VAL A 377 25.07 -3.64 12.15
N LYS A 378 25.10 -4.94 11.92
CA LYS A 378 26.21 -5.68 11.30
C LYS A 378 25.81 -6.03 9.88
N LEU A 379 26.63 -5.64 8.90
CA LEU A 379 26.30 -5.91 7.49
C LEU A 379 26.67 -7.34 7.10
N ALA A 380 25.78 -7.97 6.34
CA ALA A 380 26.02 -9.23 5.65
C ALA A 380 25.88 -8.97 4.14
N PHE A 381 26.97 -9.08 3.38
CA PHE A 381 26.91 -8.78 1.95
C PHE A 381 26.30 -9.93 1.16
N CYS A 382 25.38 -9.60 0.26
CA CYS A 382 24.65 -10.56 -0.56
C CYS A 382 25.56 -11.24 -1.61
N TRP A 383 25.69 -12.57 -1.55
CA TRP A 383 26.46 -13.37 -2.50
C TRP A 383 25.95 -13.26 -3.95
N ALA A 384 24.66 -13.03 -4.15
CA ALA A 384 24.10 -12.85 -5.49
C ALA A 384 24.63 -11.55 -6.16
N HIS A 385 24.74 -10.46 -5.38
CA HIS A 385 25.34 -9.21 -5.85
C HIS A 385 26.85 -9.36 -6.09
N GLN A 386 27.57 -10.02 -5.18
CA GLN A 386 29.00 -10.32 -5.35
C GLN A 386 29.28 -11.14 -6.62
N ARG A 387 28.49 -12.18 -6.87
CA ARG A 387 28.62 -13.01 -8.07
C ARG A 387 28.32 -12.22 -9.35
N ARG A 388 27.31 -11.35 -9.32
CA ARG A 388 26.95 -10.52 -10.48
C ARG A 388 28.08 -9.58 -10.89
N GLU A 389 28.74 -8.94 -9.93
CA GLU A 389 29.93 -8.12 -10.18
C GLU A 389 31.05 -8.94 -10.81
N PHE A 390 31.38 -10.09 -10.21
CA PHE A 390 32.42 -10.99 -10.72
C PHE A 390 32.16 -11.47 -12.16
N LEU A 391 30.92 -11.85 -12.48
CA LEU A 391 30.56 -12.27 -13.85
C LEU A 391 30.64 -11.11 -14.86
N LYS A 392 30.30 -9.87 -14.45
CA LYS A 392 30.47 -8.69 -15.31
C LYS A 392 31.94 -8.43 -15.61
N GLU A 393 32.81 -8.51 -14.61
CA GLU A 393 34.26 -8.35 -14.78
C GLU A 393 34.85 -9.45 -15.67
N GLN A 394 34.45 -10.71 -15.50
CA GLN A 394 34.86 -11.79 -16.39
C GLN A 394 34.42 -11.56 -17.85
N ALA A 395 33.17 -11.13 -18.06
CA ALA A 395 32.66 -10.84 -19.41
C ALA A 395 33.41 -9.66 -20.06
N LEU A 396 33.73 -8.61 -19.30
CA LEU A 396 34.56 -7.48 -19.76
C LEU A 396 35.99 -7.92 -20.10
N ASN A 397 36.59 -8.80 -19.30
CA ASN A 397 37.92 -9.32 -19.58
C ASN A 397 37.98 -10.21 -20.82
N ILE A 398 36.91 -10.97 -21.11
CA ILE A 398 36.81 -11.77 -22.34
C ILE A 398 36.67 -10.86 -23.58
N LEU A 399 35.93 -9.75 -23.47
CA LEU A 399 35.76 -8.79 -24.58
C LEU A 399 37.00 -7.92 -24.85
N ASN A 400 37.91 -7.81 -23.89
CA ASN A 400 39.17 -7.05 -24.00
C ASN A 400 40.38 -7.92 -24.37
N LEU A 401 40.18 -9.20 -24.69
CA LEU A 401 41.24 -10.01 -25.28
C LEU A 401 41.57 -9.47 -26.68
N PRO A 402 42.84 -9.21 -27.02
CA PRO A 402 43.19 -8.81 -28.37
C PRO A 402 42.72 -9.91 -29.32
N LEU A 403 41.96 -9.52 -30.35
CA LEU A 403 41.71 -10.38 -31.51
C LEU A 403 43.08 -10.69 -32.10
N GLY A 404 43.58 -11.89 -31.82
CA GLY A 404 44.88 -12.38 -32.31
C GLY A 404 44.92 -12.55 -33.81
#